data_AF-A0A7K5FVH5-F1
#
_entry.id   AF-A0A7K5FVH5-F1
#
_cell.length_a   1.000
_cell.length_b   1.000
_cell.length_c   1.000
_cell.angle_alpha   90.00
_cell.angle_beta   90.00
_cell.angle_gamma   90.00
#
_symmetry.space_group_name_H-M   'P 1'
#
loop_
_entity.id
_entity.type
_entity.pdbx_description
1 polymer ?
#
loop_
_entity_poly.entity_id
_entity_poly.type
_entity_poly.pdbx_seq_one_letter_code
_entity_poly.pdbx_strand_id
1 'polypeptide(L)'
;GVQGIVDAYRTCLPQVRLYGPTNFSPIINHVARFAAAATQQQTASQYFILLIITDGVITDLDQTRTAIVNASKLPMSIIIVGVGGADFD
;
A
#
# COMPACT_ATOMS: atom_id res chain seq x y z
N GLY A 1 -16.98 -2.67 5.24
CA GLY A 1 -17.14 -2.58 3.77
C GLY A 1 -16.63 -1.23 3.27
N VAL A 2 -16.75 -0.94 1.97
CA VAL A 2 -16.18 0.27 1.33
C VAL A 2 -16.61 1.57 2.01
N GLN A 3 -17.88 1.69 2.40
CA GLN A 3 -18.38 2.88 3.09
C GLN A 3 -17.56 3.22 4.35
N GLY A 4 -17.20 2.20 5.13
CA GLY A 4 -16.39 2.40 6.34
C GLY A 4 -14.96 2.90 6.05
N ILE A 5 -14.40 2.57 4.88
CA ILE A 5 -13.10 3.11 4.45
C ILE A 5 -13.24 4.60 4.12
N VAL A 6 -14.30 4.99 3.40
CA VAL A 6 -14.58 6.39 3.06
C VAL A 6 -14.84 7.22 4.31
N ASP A 7 -15.61 6.69 5.25
CA ASP A 7 -15.92 7.37 6.52
C ASP A 7 -14.68 7.52 7.40
N ALA A 8 -13.85 6.48 7.50
CA ALA A 8 -12.58 6.55 8.22
C ALA A 8 -11.64 7.59 7.60
N TYR A 9 -11.52 7.62 6.26
CA TYR A 9 -10.73 8.63 5.56
C TYR A 9 -11.20 10.06 5.88
N ARG A 10 -12.51 10.34 5.74
CA ARG A 10 -13.10 11.66 6.03
C ARG A 10 -12.90 12.08 7.49
N THR A 11 -12.95 11.12 8.40
CA THR A 11 -12.78 11.36 9.84
C THR A 11 -11.32 11.66 10.19
N CYS A 12 -10.37 10.92 9.62
CA CYS A 12 -8.94 11.05 9.93
C CYS A 12 -8.31 12.29 9.32
N LEU A 13 -8.72 12.70 8.12
CA LEU A 13 -8.09 13.78 7.36
C LEU A 13 -7.93 15.11 8.15
N PRO A 14 -8.94 15.64 8.87
CA PRO A 14 -8.77 16.86 9.66
C PRO A 14 -7.94 16.67 10.95
N GLN A 15 -7.69 15.43 11.37
CA GLN A 15 -6.97 15.10 12.61
C GLN A 15 -5.47 14.89 12.40
N VAL A 16 -5.03 14.82 11.14
CA VAL A 16 -3.63 14.57 10.79
C VAL A 16 -3.04 15.78 10.08
N ARG A 17 -1.74 16.01 10.27
CA ARG A 17 -0.99 16.97 9.47
C ARG A 17 -0.37 16.23 8.29
N LEU A 18 -0.79 16.59 7.08
CA LEU A 18 -0.17 16.05 5.86
C LEU A 18 1.32 16.46 5.83
N TYR A 19 2.17 15.48 5.53
CA TYR A 19 3.62 15.64 5.53
C TYR A 19 4.25 14.67 4.52
N GLY A 20 5.49 14.95 4.12
CA GLY A 20 6.31 14.10 3.25
C GLY A 20 7.55 13.54 3.97
N PRO A 21 8.40 12.73 3.34
CA PRO A 21 8.35 12.32 1.93
C PRO A 21 7.31 11.24 1.63
N THR A 22 7.09 10.96 0.35
CA THR A 22 6.18 9.91 -0.12
C THR A 22 6.93 8.58 -0.22
N ASN A 23 6.86 7.77 0.85
CA ASN A 23 7.58 6.49 0.95
C ASN A 23 6.62 5.29 0.88
N PHE A 24 6.82 4.38 -0.06
CA PHE A 24 5.92 3.22 -0.27
C PHE A 24 6.42 1.94 0.38
N SER A 25 7.73 1.80 0.60
CA SER A 25 8.31 0.59 1.20
C SER A 25 7.64 0.19 2.52
N PRO A 26 7.32 1.11 3.47
CA PRO A 26 6.70 0.74 4.74
C PRO A 26 5.33 0.07 4.59
N ILE A 27 4.45 0.60 3.72
CA ILE A 27 3.09 0.05 3.56
C ILE A 27 3.09 -1.27 2.78
N ILE A 28 3.97 -1.41 1.78
CA ILE A 28 4.15 -2.67 1.05
C ILE A 28 4.62 -3.77 2.00
N ASN A 29 5.64 -3.50 2.82
CA ASN A 29 6.13 -4.45 3.81
C ASN A 29 5.09 -4.80 4.87
N HIS A 30 4.24 -3.85 5.26
CA HIS A 30 3.16 -4.09 6.20
C HIS A 30 2.15 -5.11 5.65
N VAL A 31 1.68 -4.91 4.41
CA VAL A 31 0.74 -5.85 3.77
C VAL A 31 1.40 -7.21 3.47
N ALA A 32 2.68 -7.20 3.06
CA ALA A 32 3.46 -8.41 2.84
C ALA A 32 3.52 -9.31 4.08
N ARG A 33 3.55 -8.76 5.30
CA ARG A 33 3.52 -9.57 6.53
C ARG A 33 2.20 -10.34 6.67
N PHE A 34 1.07 -9.74 6.34
CA PHE A 34 -0.22 -10.43 6.36
C PHE A 34 -0.31 -11.49 5.26
N ALA A 35 0.14 -11.15 4.05
CA ALA A 35 0.18 -12.10 2.94
C ALA A 35 1.10 -13.30 3.23
N ALA A 36 2.24 -13.07 3.89
CA ALA A 36 3.14 -14.13 4.34
C ALA A 36 2.54 -14.99 5.46
N ALA A 37 1.82 -14.39 6.40
CA ALA A 37 1.11 -15.16 7.43
C ALA A 37 0.02 -16.05 6.83
N ALA A 38 -0.67 -15.59 5.78
CA ALA A 38 -1.71 -16.35 5.09
C ALA A 38 -1.17 -17.60 4.38
N THR A 39 0.11 -17.64 3.98
CA THR A 39 0.70 -18.85 3.35
C THR A 39 0.93 -19.99 4.35
N GLN A 40 0.96 -19.70 5.64
CA GLN A 40 1.17 -20.69 6.70
C GLN A 40 -0.14 -21.26 7.25
N GLN A 41 -1.29 -20.71 6.85
CA GLN A 41 -2.60 -21.13 7.33
C GLN A 41 -3.07 -22.40 6.61
N GLN A 42 -3.69 -23.32 7.35
CA GLN A 42 -4.23 -24.58 6.81
C GLN A 42 -5.56 -24.40 6.06
N THR A 43 -6.21 -23.25 6.21
CA THR A 43 -7.43 -22.86 5.50
C THR A 43 -7.10 -22.21 4.15
N ALA A 44 -8.09 -22.08 3.27
CA ALA A 44 -7.92 -21.45 1.95
C ALA A 44 -7.06 -20.17 2.00
N SER A 45 -6.03 -20.12 1.16
CA SER A 45 -5.04 -19.04 1.11
C SER A 45 -5.74 -17.70 0.86
N GLN A 46 -5.60 -16.75 1.79
CA GLN A 46 -6.09 -15.39 1.61
C GLN A 46 -5.21 -14.64 0.60
N TYR A 47 -5.84 -13.97 -0.36
CA TYR A 47 -5.16 -13.13 -1.33
C TYR A 47 -5.42 -11.65 -1.04
N PHE A 48 -4.37 -10.83 -1.06
CA PHE A 48 -4.42 -9.43 -0.66
C PHE A 48 -4.26 -8.49 -1.86
N ILE A 49 -5.02 -7.40 -1.89
CA ILE A 49 -4.83 -6.33 -2.88
C ILE A 49 -4.53 -5.04 -2.10
N LEU A 50 -3.32 -4.51 -2.27
CA LEU A 50 -2.91 -3.21 -1.74
C LEU A 50 -3.15 -2.14 -2.81
N LEU A 51 -4.13 -1.27 -2.58
CA LEU A 51 -4.36 -0.06 -3.39
C LEU A 51 -3.68 1.15 -2.74
N ILE A 52 -2.72 1.74 -3.43
CA ILE A 52 -2.03 2.98 -3.03
C ILE A 52 -2.54 4.12 -3.93
N ILE A 53 -3.01 5.20 -3.33
CA ILE A 53 -3.41 6.43 -4.03
C ILE A 53 -2.41 7.52 -3.64
N THR A 54 -1.75 8.14 -4.61
CA THR A 54 -0.71 9.16 -4.38
C THR A 54 -0.88 10.33 -5.34
N ASP A 55 -0.51 11.54 -4.93
CA ASP A 55 -0.44 12.74 -5.78
C ASP A 55 1.00 13.18 -6.11
N GLY A 56 2.00 12.39 -5.70
CA GLY A 56 3.40 12.72 -5.89
C GLY A 56 4.32 11.52 -6.11
N VAL A 57 5.58 11.84 -6.42
CA VAL A 57 6.64 10.89 -6.80
C VAL A 57 7.19 10.16 -5.57
N ILE A 58 7.54 8.89 -5.76
CA ILE A 58 8.14 8.01 -4.74
C ILE A 58 9.53 8.52 -4.37
N THR A 59 9.76 8.77 -3.07
CA THR A 59 11.06 9.24 -2.58
C THR A 59 12.00 8.08 -2.19
N ASP A 60 11.45 6.91 -1.87
CA ASP A 60 12.19 5.71 -1.46
C ASP A 60 12.22 4.62 -2.56
N LEU A 61 12.53 5.01 -3.80
CA LEU A 61 12.39 4.13 -4.97
C LEU A 61 13.16 2.81 -4.82
N ASP A 62 14.40 2.84 -4.32
CA ASP A 62 15.21 1.63 -4.13
C ASP A 62 14.59 0.69 -3.10
N GLN A 63 14.16 1.23 -1.95
CA GLN A 63 13.53 0.46 -0.88
C GLN A 63 12.17 -0.08 -1.30
N THR A 64 11.42 0.69 -2.10
CA THR A 64 10.14 0.29 -2.69
C THR A 64 10.35 -0.84 -3.68
N ARG A 65 11.37 -0.76 -4.55
CA ARG A 65 11.75 -1.84 -5.46
C ARG A 65 12.08 -3.13 -4.70
N THR A 66 12.89 -3.05 -3.65
CA THR A 66 13.21 -4.21 -2.81
C THR A 66 11.94 -4.79 -2.18
N ALA A 67 11.04 -3.95 -1.66
CA ALA A 67 9.79 -4.40 -1.06
C ALA A 67 8.89 -5.12 -2.07
N ILE A 68 8.76 -4.60 -3.30
CA ILE A 68 7.99 -5.22 -4.38
C ILE A 68 8.59 -6.58 -4.77
N VAL A 69 9.90 -6.65 -4.96
CA VAL A 69 10.58 -7.91 -5.29
C VAL A 69 10.35 -8.96 -4.20
N ASN A 70 10.44 -8.58 -2.93
CA ASN A 70 10.18 -9.49 -1.82
C ASN A 70 8.70 -9.93 -1.76
N ALA A 71 7.77 -9.00 -2.00
CA ALA A 71 6.34 -9.25 -2.01
C ALA A 71 5.88 -10.11 -3.21
N SER A 72 6.63 -10.15 -4.32
CA SER A 72 6.26 -10.89 -5.54
C SER A 72 6.04 -12.40 -5.34
N LYS A 73 6.57 -12.97 -4.25
CA LYS A 73 6.43 -14.40 -3.89
C LYS A 73 5.22 -14.67 -2.99
N LEU A 74 4.48 -13.64 -2.61
CA LEU A 74 3.37 -13.70 -1.66
C LEU A 74 2.03 -13.62 -2.39
N PRO A 75 0.93 -14.10 -1.77
CA PRO A 75 -0.42 -13.99 -2.34
C PRO A 75 -0.93 -12.55 -2.23
N MET A 76 -0.30 -11.61 -2.94
CA MET A 76 -0.74 -10.22 -2.98
C MET A 76 -0.47 -9.53 -4.33
N SER A 77 -1.32 -8.56 -4.65
CA SER A 77 -1.14 -7.60 -5.74
C SER A 77 -1.02 -6.18 -5.18
N ILE A 78 -0.28 -5.33 -5.88
CA ILE A 78 -0.14 -3.91 -5.56
C ILE A 78 -0.65 -3.11 -6.75
N ILE A 79 -1.58 -2.18 -6.50
CA ILE A 79 -2.13 -1.25 -7.48
C ILE A 79 -1.77 0.15 -7.00
N ILE A 80 -1.09 0.93 -7.84
CA ILE A 80 -0.71 2.31 -7.54
C ILE A 80 -1.50 3.22 -8.49
N VAL A 81 -2.23 4.18 -7.93
CA VAL A 81 -3.02 5.16 -8.67
C VAL A 81 -2.46 6.54 -8.37
N GLY A 82 -1.82 7.14 -9.37
CA GLY A 82 -1.47 8.56 -9.37
C GLY A 82 -2.71 9.42 -9.57
N VAL A 83 -2.88 10.45 -8.74
CA VAL A 83 -3.94 11.47 -8.87
C VAL A 83 -3.32 12.86 -8.94
N GLY A 84 -4.07 13.84 -9.43
CA GLY A 84 -3.56 15.20 -9.59
C GLY A 84 -2.70 15.38 -10.85
N GLY A 85 -1.86 16.41 -10.84
CA GLY A 85 -1.08 16.84 -12.00
C GLY A 85 0.43 16.61 -11.88
N ALA A 86 0.87 15.71 -11.00
CA ALA A 86 2.27 15.32 -10.94
C ALA A 86 2.66 14.53 -12.20
N ASP A 87 3.94 14.64 -12.57
CA ASP A 87 4.52 13.80 -13.61
C ASP A 87 4.87 12.43 -13.01
N PHE A 88 4.39 11.37 -13.65
CA PHE A 88 4.54 9.98 -13.20
C PHE A 88 5.35 9.13 -14.21
N ASP A 89 5.96 9.78 -15.22
CA ASP A 89 6.82 9.12 -16.23
C ASP A 89 8.22 8.73 -15.70
#